data_AF-A0A1Q3T866-F1
#
_entry.id   AF-A0A1Q3T866-F1
#
_cell.length_a   1.000
_cell.length_b   1.000
_cell.length_c   1.000
_cell.angle_alpha   90.00
_cell.angle_beta   90.00
_cell.angle_gamma   90.00
#
_symmetry.space_group_name_H-M   'P 1'
#
loop_
_entity.id
_entity.type
_entity.pdbx_description
1 polymer ?
#
loop_
_entity_poly.entity_id
_entity_poly.type
_entity_poly.pdbx_seq_one_letter_code
_entity_poly.pdbx_strand_id
1 'polypeptide(L)' 'MGHYKTYISFAIQKGELHIHDSVIAELALPKFNFYSDNTSQEVLKWAEEKQQKLPPDEKLIILNYFNISNVK' A
#
# COMPACT_ATOMS: atom_id res chain seq x y z
N MET A 1 6.77 4.96 -18.35
CA MET A 1 6.82 5.49 -16.97
C MET A 1 7.28 4.33 -16.10
N GLY A 2 8.28 4.51 -15.22
CA GLY A 2 8.74 3.36 -14.44
C GLY A 2 7.72 2.98 -13.36
N HIS A 3 7.86 1.78 -12.81
CA HIS A 3 7.11 1.33 -11.64
C HIS A 3 8.08 0.84 -10.57
N TYR A 4 7.72 1.02 -9.29
CA TYR A 4 8.38 0.37 -8.17
C TYR A 4 7.56 -0.84 -7.74
N LYS A 5 8.24 -1.94 -7.41
CA LYS A 5 7.63 -3.01 -6.63
C LYS A 5 7.68 -2.57 -5.17
N THR A 6 6.53 -2.37 -4.56
CA THR A 6 6.41 -1.91 -3.18
C THR A 6 5.78 -3.02 -2.36
N TYR A 7 6.49 -3.47 -1.32
CA TYR A 7 5.90 -4.33 -0.30
C TYR A 7 4.98 -3.49 0.56
N ILE A 8 3.77 -3.97 0.80
CA ILE A 8 2.79 -3.34 1.68
C ILE A 8 2.27 -4.41 2.63
N SER A 9 2.46 -4.21 3.93
CA SER A 9 1.82 -5.01 4.99
C SER A 9 0.65 -4.25 5.58
N PHE A 10 -0.45 -4.96 5.78
CA PHE A 10 -1.70 -4.38 6.25
C PHE A 10 -2.47 -5.36 7.13
N ALA A 11 -3.45 -4.85 7.83
CA ALA A 11 -4.47 -5.64 8.49
C ALA A 11 -5.85 -5.24 7.99
N ILE A 12 -6.76 -6.21 7.88
CA ILE A 12 -8.19 -5.97 7.74
C ILE A 12 -8.81 -6.17 9.12
N GLN A 13 -9.34 -5.09 9.69
CA GLN A 13 -10.04 -5.09 10.96
C GLN A 13 -11.55 -5.29 10.74
N LYS A 14 -12.14 -6.24 11.46
CA LYS A 14 -13.59 -6.50 11.50
C LYS A 14 -14.01 -6.72 12.96
N GLY A 15 -14.59 -5.69 13.58
CA GLY A 15 -14.84 -5.69 15.02
C GLY A 15 -13.53 -5.84 15.82
N GLU A 16 -13.43 -6.89 16.64
CA GLU A 16 -12.22 -7.21 17.43
C GLU A 16 -11.22 -8.12 16.71
N LEU A 17 -11.53 -8.56 15.49
CA LEU A 17 -10.65 -9.45 14.71
C LEU A 17 -9.76 -8.64 13.78
N HIS A 18 -8.47 -8.96 13.77
CA HIS A 18 -7.48 -8.46 12.82
C HIS A 18 -6.95 -9.60 11.96
N ILE A 19 -7.12 -9.48 10.64
CA ILE A 19 -6.52 -10.40 9.67
C ILE A 19 -5.32 -9.70 9.05
N HIS A 20 -4.12 -10.18 9.35
CA HIS A 20 -2.87 -9.65 8.80
C HIS A 20 -2.59 -10.26 7.43
N ASP A 21 -2.16 -9.42 6.50
CA ASP A 21 -1.78 -9.85 5.15
C ASP A 21 -0.75 -8.88 4.55
N SER A 22 -0.20 -9.24 3.39
CA SER A 22 0.76 -8.42 2.67
C SER A 22 0.65 -8.59 1.15
N VAL A 23 1.11 -7.59 0.41
CA VAL A 23 1.15 -7.65 -1.05
C VAL A 23 2.44 -6.99 -1.57
N ILE A 24 2.86 -7.42 -2.75
CA ILE A 24 3.80 -6.68 -3.59
C ILE A 24 2.98 -5.95 -4.65
N ALA A 25 2.84 -4.64 -4.51
CA ALA A 25 2.12 -3.79 -5.45
C ALA A 25 3.09 -3.14 -6.44
N GLU A 26 2.68 -3.00 -7.70
CA GLU A 26 3.43 -2.20 -8.68
C GLU A 26 2.90 -0.77 -8.69
N LEU A 27 3.60 0.13 -7.99
CA LEU A 27 3.21 1.53 -7.84
C LEU A 27 3.96 2.40 -8.86
N ALA A 28 3.33 3.49 -9.31
CA ALA A 28 3.92 4.36 -10.32
C ALA A 28 5.17 5.08 -9.78
N LEU A 29 6.21 5.23 -10.62
CA LEU A 29 7.32 6.13 -10.30
C LEU A 29 6.81 7.58 -10.28
N PRO A 30 7.14 8.37 -9.25
CA PRO A 30 6.82 9.77 -9.26
C PRO A 30 7.47 10.48 -10.45
N LYS A 31 6.71 11.34 -11.12
CA LYS A 31 7.21 12.18 -12.22
C LYS A 31 8.21 13.23 -11.75
N PHE A 32 8.24 13.53 -10.44
CA PHE A 32 9.03 14.60 -9.86
C PHE A 32 9.65 14.15 -8.52
N ASN A 33 10.99 14.12 -8.45
CA ASN A 33 11.76 13.73 -7.25
C ASN A 33 11.82 14.82 -6.16
N PHE A 34 11.01 15.88 -6.25
CA PHE A 34 11.08 16.99 -5.29
C PHE A 34 10.50 16.63 -3.91
N TYR A 35 9.63 15.63 -3.83
CA TYR A 35 9.08 15.13 -2.58
C TYR A 35 9.60 13.73 -2.31
N SER A 36 10.31 13.58 -1.20
CA SER A 36 10.87 12.32 -0.71
C SER A 36 9.81 11.28 -0.33
N ASP A 37 8.52 11.62 -0.37
CA ASP A 37 7.43 10.80 0.16
C ASP A 37 6.34 10.44 -0.87
N ASN A 38 6.65 10.40 -2.16
CA ASN A 38 5.65 10.05 -3.17
C ASN A 38 5.18 8.58 -3.10
N THR A 39 5.99 7.67 -2.53
CA THR A 39 5.56 6.29 -2.33
C THR A 39 4.43 6.20 -1.31
N SER A 40 4.43 7.03 -0.26
CA SER A 40 3.33 7.03 0.72
C SER A 40 2.01 7.42 0.06
N GLN A 41 2.01 8.40 -0.84
CA GLN A 41 0.83 8.83 -1.58
C GLN A 41 0.25 7.71 -2.46
N GLU A 42 1.10 6.99 -3.19
CA GLU A 42 0.66 5.85 -4.00
C GLU A 42 0.16 4.68 -3.13
N VAL A 43 0.78 4.45 -1.95
CA VAL A 43 0.30 3.46 -0.97
C VAL A 43 -1.06 3.86 -0.38
N LEU A 44 -1.27 5.15 -0.10
CA LEU A 44 -2.56 5.66 0.38
C LEU A 44 -3.64 5.49 -0.69
N LYS A 45 -3.34 5.84 -1.94
CA LYS A 45 -4.26 5.62 -3.06
C LYS A 45 -4.59 4.14 -3.24
N TRP A 46 -3.59 3.27 -3.17
CA TRP A 46 -3.80 1.82 -3.18
C TRP A 46 -4.69 1.37 -2.02
N ALA A 47 -4.49 1.93 -0.83
CA ALA A 47 -5.27 1.61 0.36
C ALA A 47 -6.73 2.04 0.19
N GLU A 48 -6.99 3.23 -0.36
CA GLU A 48 -8.33 3.73 -0.68
C GLU A 48 -9.04 2.82 -1.69
N GLU A 49 -8.36 2.44 -2.78
CA GLU A 49 -8.91 1.54 -3.80
C GLU A 49 -9.21 0.14 -3.24
N LYS A 50 -8.36 -0.37 -2.34
CA LYS A 50 -8.59 -1.66 -1.67
C LYS A 50 -9.74 -1.55 -0.67
N GLN A 51 -9.82 -0.48 0.11
CA GLN A 51 -10.91 -0.24 1.07
C GLN A 51 -12.27 -0.16 0.39
N GLN A 52 -12.37 0.40 -0.83
CA GLN A 52 -13.60 0.44 -1.61
C GLN A 52 -14.12 -0.95 -2.03
N LYS A 53 -13.24 -1.95 -2.05
CA LYS A 53 -13.58 -3.35 -2.38
C LYS A 53 -13.89 -4.19 -1.14
N LEU A 54 -13.64 -3.66 0.05
CA LEU A 54 -13.96 -4.33 1.31
C LEU A 54 -15.43 -4.09 1.71
N PRO A 55 -16.04 -5.03 2.45
CA PRO A 55 -17.29 -4.80 3.15
C PRO A 55 -17.27 -3.52 4.01
N PRO A 56 -18.41 -2.81 4.20
CA PRO A 56 -18.46 -1.57 4.96
C PRO A 56 -18.03 -1.68 6.43
N ASP A 57 -18.18 -2.88 7.02
CA ASP A 57 -17.78 -3.23 8.38
C ASP A 57 -16.30 -3.60 8.52
N GLU A 58 -15.58 -3.65 7.40
CA GLU A 58 -14.15 -3.96 7.36
C GLU A 58 -13.32 -2.69 7.12
N LYS A 59 -12.24 -2.55 7.88
CA LYS A 59 -11.30 -1.43 7.77
C LYS A 59 -9.91 -1.92 7.41
N LEU A 60 -9.34 -1.33 6.37
CA LEU A 60 -7.95 -1.55 5.99
C LEU A 60 -7.04 -0.65 6.81
N ILE A 61 -6.03 -1.25 7.45
CA ILE A 61 -5.02 -0.54 8.23
C ILE A 61 -3.66 -0.87 7.64
N ILE A 62 -2.95 0.15 7.16
CA ILE A 62 -1.57 -0.01 6.68
C ILE A 62 -0.64 -0.08 7.90
N LEU A 63 0.17 -1.13 7.98
CA LEU A 63 1.10 -1.36 9.08
C LEU A 63 2.51 -0.89 8.72
N ASN A 64 2.97 -1.24 7.51
CA ASN A 64 4.28 -0.86 7.01
C ASN A 64 4.32 -1.00 5.48
N TYR A 65 5.20 -0.24 4.82
CA TYR A 65 5.50 -0.40 3.41
C TYR A 65 6.96 -0.02 3.12
N PHE A 66 7.53 -0.62 2.09
CA PHE A 66 8.86 -0.23 1.58
C PHE A 66 9.02 -0.62 0.11
N ASN A 67 9.82 0.16 -0.60
CA ASN A 67 10.17 -0.16 -1.97
C ASN A 67 11.16 -1.32 -2.00
N ILE A 68 10.82 -2.35 -2.77
CA ILE A 68 11.71 -3.44 -3.11
C ILE A 68 12.50 -2.96 -4.34
N SER A 69 13.75 -2.56 -4.14
CA SER A 69 14.66 -2.47 -5.28
C SER A 69 14.85 -3.87 -5.86
N ASN A 70 15.03 -3.99 -7.17
CA ASN A 70 15.61 -5.21 -7.72
C ASN A 70 17.04 -5.33 -7.14
N VAL A 71 17.17 -5.84 -5.92
CA VAL A 71 18.44 -6.29 -5.37
C VAL A 71 18.80 -7.51 -6.23
N LYS A 72 19.64 -7.26 -7.23
CA LYS A 72 20.42 -8.32 -7.86
C LYS A 72 21.47 -8.80 -6.88
#